data_AF-A0A3P3WDB6-F1
#
_entry.id   AF-A0A3P3WDB6-F1
#
_cell.length_a   1.000
_cell.length_b   1.000
_cell.length_c   1.000
_cell.angle_alpha   90.00
_cell.angle_beta   90.00
_cell.angle_gamma   90.00
#
_symmetry.space_group_name_H-M   'P 1'
#
loop_
_entity.id
_entity.type
_entity.pdbx_description
1 polymer ?
#
loop_
_entity_poly.entity_id
_entity_poly.type
_entity_poly.pdbx_seq_one_letter_code
_entity_poly.pdbx_strand_id
1 'polypeptide(L)'
;MKSVFYYYSNLKGKANRKEFGIYLLIEIIIGFIALELASKISINEYETLIYLFYINLIIGFSTVPFLAVCTRRLNFLNYPSYLIFLIAIPFINQIFVILLLFLKKRKK
;
A
#
# COMPACT_ATOMS: atom_id res chain seq x y z
N MET A 1 -0.64 24.25 4.46
CA MET A 1 -0.29 22.96 3.84
C MET A 1 -0.66 21.83 4.79
N LYS A 2 -1.52 20.89 4.39
CA LYS A 2 -1.63 19.62 5.17
C LYS A 2 -0.33 18.85 4.94
N SER A 3 0.33 18.43 6.02
CA SER A 3 1.65 17.77 5.95
C SER A 3 1.55 16.44 5.16
N VAL A 4 2.65 16.00 4.55
CA VAL A 4 2.71 14.70 3.85
C VAL A 4 2.33 13.56 4.80
N PHE A 5 2.75 13.66 6.06
CA PHE A 5 2.34 12.77 7.15
C PHE A 5 0.83 12.72 7.39
N TYR A 6 0.11 13.82 7.15
CA TYR A 6 -1.34 13.85 7.29
C TYR A 6 -2.02 12.90 6.29
N TYR A 7 -1.54 12.81 5.05
CA TYR A 7 -2.13 11.88 4.07
C TYR A 7 -1.66 10.43 4.24
N TYR A 8 -0.61 10.23 5.04
CA TYR A 8 -0.01 8.93 5.32
C TYR A 8 -0.90 8.05 6.20
N SER A 9 -1.58 8.61 7.19
CA SER A 9 -2.46 7.85 8.10
C SER A 9 -3.93 8.23 8.02
N ASN A 10 -4.27 9.26 7.24
CA ASN A 10 -5.64 9.73 7.17
C ASN A 10 -6.51 8.83 6.28
N LEU A 11 -7.38 8.05 6.94
CA LEU A 11 -8.42 7.23 6.32
C LEU A 11 -9.60 8.05 5.78
N LYS A 12 -9.75 9.29 6.25
CA LYS A 12 -10.85 10.18 5.85
C LYS A 12 -10.43 11.01 4.63
N GLY A 13 -11.27 11.03 3.61
CA GLY A 13 -11.04 11.83 2.41
C GLY A 13 -11.23 11.03 1.14
N LYS A 14 -10.71 11.59 0.05
CA LYS A 14 -10.96 11.13 -1.32
C LYS A 14 -9.64 11.09 -2.08
N ALA A 15 -9.28 9.91 -2.59
CA ALA A 15 -8.10 9.75 -3.44
C ALA A 15 -8.51 9.68 -4.92
N ASN A 16 -7.99 10.63 -5.70
CA ASN A 16 -8.18 10.64 -7.15
C ASN A 16 -7.38 9.52 -7.82
N ARG A 17 -7.73 9.16 -9.06
CA ARG A 17 -7.03 8.09 -9.81
C ARG A 17 -5.53 8.35 -9.95
N LYS A 18 -5.13 9.60 -10.20
CA LYS A 18 -3.71 9.98 -10.32
C LYS A 18 -2.95 9.82 -9.00
N GLU A 19 -3.53 10.30 -7.90
CA GLU A 19 -2.94 10.17 -6.56
C GLU A 19 -2.80 8.69 -6.17
N PHE A 20 -3.87 7.90 -6.38
CA PHE A 20 -3.85 6.46 -6.14
C PHE A 20 -2.77 5.77 -7.00
N GLY A 21 -2.69 6.11 -8.29
CA GLY A 21 -1.67 5.55 -9.19
C GLY A 21 -0.23 5.88 -8.79
N ILE A 22 0.06 7.13 -8.41
CA ILE A 22 1.39 7.53 -7.92
C ILE A 22 1.76 6.72 -6.67
N TYR A 23 0.80 6.56 -5.73
CA TYR A 23 1.03 5.77 -4.54
C TYR A 23 1.34 4.30 -4.86
N LEU A 24 0.59 3.69 -5.78
CA LEU A 24 0.86 2.32 -6.23
C LEU A 24 2.24 2.16 -6.87
N LEU A 25 2.69 3.14 -7.65
CA LEU A 25 4.04 3.10 -8.22
C LEU A 25 5.11 3.15 -7.12
N ILE A 26 4.93 3.99 -6.10
CA ILE A 26 5.84 4.05 -4.95
C ILE A 26 5.84 2.72 -4.20
N GLU A 27 4.67 2.12 -3.95
CA GLU A 27 4.56 0.82 -3.28
C GLU A 27 5.26 -0.29 -4.07
N ILE A 28 5.16 -0.29 -5.40
CA ILE A 28 5.86 -1.24 -6.27
C ILE A 28 7.38 -1.07 -6.16
N ILE A 29 7.89 0.16 -6.18
CA ILE A 29 9.33 0.45 -6.01
C ILE A 29 9.82 -0.03 -4.65
N ILE A 30 9.07 0.27 -3.57
CA ILE A 30 9.37 -0.19 -2.21
C ILE A 30 9.37 -1.73 -2.16
N GLY A 31 8.43 -2.38 -2.84
CA GLY A 31 8.36 -3.83 -2.97
C GLY A 31 9.60 -4.44 -3.65
N PHE A 32 10.12 -3.80 -4.71
CA PHE A 32 11.37 -4.24 -5.34
C PHE A 32 12.57 -4.12 -4.41
N ILE A 33 12.67 -3.03 -3.63
CA ILE A 33 13.72 -2.85 -2.62
C ILE A 33 13.64 -3.95 -1.55
N ALA A 34 12.42 -4.26 -1.08
CA ALA A 34 12.22 -5.33 -0.11
C ALA A 34 12.60 -6.71 -0.67
N LEU A 35 12.30 -6.98 -1.95
CA LEU A 35 12.70 -8.21 -2.63
C LEU A 35 14.23 -8.32 -2.80
N GLU A 36 14.91 -7.22 -3.11
CA GLU A 36 16.36 -7.18 -3.21
C GLU A 36 17.04 -7.42 -1.84
N LEU A 37 16.48 -6.88 -0.77
CA LEU A 37 16.95 -7.18 0.59
C LEU A 37 16.67 -8.63 0.96
N ALA A 38 15.52 -9.18 0.55
CA ALA A 38 15.15 -10.55 0.84
C ALA A 38 16.04 -11.57 0.11
N SER A 39 16.52 -11.26 -1.11
CA SER A 39 17.44 -12.16 -1.83
C SER A 39 18.83 -12.27 -1.20
N LYS A 40 19.20 -11.33 -0.34
CA LYS A 40 20.47 -11.30 0.42
C LYS A 40 20.39 -12.06 1.74
N ILE A 41 19.21 -12.56 2.14
CA ILE A 41 19.04 -13.36 3.36
C ILE A 41 19.70 -14.73 3.18
N SER A 42 20.64 -15.07 4.06
CA SER A 42 21.30 -16.37 4.12
C SER A 42 21.11 -17.00 5.51
N ILE A 43 20.93 -18.32 5.60
CA ILE A 43 20.48 -18.95 6.86
C ILE A 43 21.55 -18.89 7.98
N ASN A 44 22.82 -18.64 7.64
CA ASN A 44 23.95 -18.82 8.55
C ASN A 44 24.75 -17.54 8.87
N GLU A 45 24.29 -16.36 8.46
CA GLU A 45 25.04 -15.12 8.63
C GLU A 45 24.36 -14.16 9.60
N TYR A 46 25.17 -13.49 10.43
CA TYR A 46 24.70 -12.43 11.33
C TYR A 46 24.00 -11.27 10.56
N GLU A 47 24.40 -11.03 9.31
CA GLU A 47 23.79 -10.02 8.44
C GLU A 47 22.30 -10.30 8.15
N THR A 48 21.85 -11.55 8.25
CA THR A 48 20.43 -11.90 8.06
C THR A 48 19.50 -11.20 9.05
N LEU A 49 19.93 -11.02 10.30
CA LEU A 49 19.14 -10.27 11.28
C LEU A 49 18.98 -8.80 10.86
N ILE A 50 20.01 -8.22 10.24
CA ILE A 50 20.00 -6.84 9.76
C ILE A 50 19.05 -6.72 8.56
N TYR A 51 19.13 -7.62 7.58
CA TYR A 51 18.22 -7.60 6.43
C TYR A 51 16.76 -7.83 6.85
N LEU A 52 16.51 -8.78 7.75
CA LEU A 52 15.18 -9.02 8.31
C LEU A 52 14.64 -7.80 9.05
N PHE A 53 15.46 -7.11 9.82
CA PHE A 53 15.07 -5.88 10.50
C PHE A 53 14.62 -4.81 9.50
N TYR A 54 15.40 -4.55 8.44
CA TYR A 54 15.05 -3.57 7.42
C TYR A 54 13.79 -3.94 6.64
N ILE A 55 13.62 -5.22 6.27
CA ILE A 55 12.41 -5.68 5.58
C ILE A 55 11.17 -5.47 6.45
N ASN A 56 11.23 -5.83 7.73
CA ASN A 56 10.12 -5.62 8.66
C ASN A 56 9.80 -4.14 8.84
N LEU A 57 10.83 -3.27 8.89
CA LEU A 57 10.65 -1.82 8.94
C LEU A 57 9.95 -1.33 7.67
N ILE A 58 10.41 -1.73 6.49
CA ILE A 58 9.79 -1.35 5.21
C ILE A 58 8.31 -1.76 5.17
N ILE A 59 7.99 -3.00 5.50
CA ILE A 59 6.62 -3.51 5.52
C ILE A 59 5.77 -2.75 6.54
N GLY A 60 6.29 -2.54 7.75
CA GLY A 60 5.57 -1.82 8.81
C GLY A 60 5.24 -0.38 8.42
N PHE A 61 6.16 0.31 7.74
CA PHE A 61 5.94 1.68 7.28
C PHE A 61 5.06 1.74 6.02
N SER A 62 5.18 0.83 5.05
CA SER A 62 4.41 0.90 3.80
C SER A 62 2.94 0.46 3.96
N THR A 63 2.65 -0.43 4.91
CA THR A 63 1.30 -0.98 5.11
C THR A 63 0.26 0.06 5.53
N VAL A 64 0.60 0.94 6.48
CA VAL A 64 -0.30 2.00 6.98
C VAL A 64 -0.77 2.96 5.87
N PRO A 65 0.12 3.59 5.10
CA PRO A 65 -0.27 4.48 4.01
C PRO A 65 -0.97 3.76 2.85
N PHE A 66 -0.62 2.49 2.58
CA PHE A 66 -1.30 1.70 1.58
C PHE A 66 -2.78 1.47 1.95
N LEU A 67 -3.05 1.12 3.20
CA LEU A 67 -4.41 1.00 3.73
C LEU A 67 -5.16 2.34 3.70
N ALA A 68 -4.48 3.44 4.09
CA ALA A 68 -5.06 4.78 4.07
C ALA A 68 -5.50 5.21 2.66
N VAL A 69 -4.63 5.02 1.67
CA VAL A 69 -4.88 5.38 0.27
C VAL A 69 -5.98 4.53 -0.35
N CYS A 70 -5.98 3.21 -0.11
CA CYS A 70 -7.03 2.31 -0.59
C CYS A 70 -8.40 2.66 0.02
N THR A 71 -8.46 2.98 1.31
CA THR A 71 -9.70 3.40 1.98
C THR A 71 -10.23 4.70 1.38
N ARG A 72 -9.35 5.70 1.17
CA ARG A 72 -9.72 6.96 0.51
C ARG A 72 -10.16 6.78 -0.94
N ARG A 73 -9.62 5.78 -1.64
CA ARG A 73 -10.01 5.43 -3.01
C ARG A 73 -11.40 4.80 -3.06
N LEU A 74 -11.71 3.88 -2.14
CA LEU A 74 -13.05 3.32 -1.96
C LEU A 74 -14.07 4.43 -1.67
N ASN A 75 -13.75 5.31 -0.74
CA ASN A 75 -14.57 6.47 -0.39
C ASN A 75 -14.80 7.41 -1.59
N PHE A 76 -13.78 7.62 -2.44
CA PHE A 76 -13.93 8.42 -3.65
C PHE A 76 -14.86 7.78 -4.68
N LEU A 77 -14.81 6.45 -4.80
CA LEU A 77 -15.63 5.68 -5.72
C LEU A 77 -17.06 5.43 -5.21
N ASN A 78 -17.38 5.86 -3.97
CA ASN A 78 -18.62 5.56 -3.25
C ASN A 78 -18.86 4.07 -2.98
N TYR A 79 -17.79 3.29 -2.81
CA TYR A 79 -17.86 1.91 -2.32
C TYR A 79 -17.71 1.87 -0.80
N PRO A 80 -18.27 0.85 -0.14
CA PRO A 80 -18.16 0.72 1.30
C PRO A 80 -16.72 0.47 1.75
N SER A 81 -16.29 1.18 2.79
CA SER A 81 -14.92 1.13 3.30
C SER A 81 -14.52 -0.24 3.88
N TYR A 82 -15.48 -1.08 4.29
CA TYR A 82 -15.20 -2.45 4.78
C TYR A 82 -14.59 -3.36 3.70
N LEU A 83 -14.71 -3.02 2.41
CA LEU A 83 -14.02 -3.77 1.35
C LEU A 83 -12.49 -3.72 1.49
N ILE A 84 -11.95 -2.83 2.33
CA ILE A 84 -10.53 -2.81 2.67
C ILE A 84 -10.03 -4.14 3.26
N PHE A 85 -10.89 -4.95 3.89
CA PHE A 85 -10.49 -6.26 4.42
C PHE A 85 -10.00 -7.24 3.33
N LEU A 86 -10.40 -7.02 2.07
CA LEU A 86 -9.90 -7.82 0.93
C LEU A 86 -8.39 -7.67 0.71
N ILE A 87 -7.78 -6.59 1.20
CA ILE A 87 -6.33 -6.34 1.16
C ILE A 87 -5.56 -7.33 2.06
N ALA A 88 -6.17 -7.86 3.11
CA ALA A 88 -5.51 -8.79 4.01
C ALA A 88 -5.17 -10.13 3.34
N ILE A 89 -5.80 -10.44 2.21
CA ILE A 89 -5.61 -11.69 1.48
C ILE A 89 -4.58 -11.46 0.36
N PRO A 90 -3.39 -12.09 0.39
CA PRO A 90 -2.25 -11.71 -0.47
C PRO A 90 -2.56 -11.68 -1.98
N PHE A 91 -3.20 -12.74 -2.50
CA PHE A 91 -3.51 -12.84 -3.93
C PHE A 91 -4.69 -11.94 -4.34
N ILE A 92 -5.70 -11.82 -3.48
CA ILE A 92 -6.88 -10.98 -3.74
C ILE A 92 -6.51 -9.50 -3.67
N ASN A 93 -5.58 -9.13 -2.78
CA ASN A 93 -5.09 -7.77 -2.61
C ASN A 93 -4.62 -7.17 -3.95
N GLN A 94 -3.75 -7.88 -4.67
CA GLN A 94 -3.20 -7.39 -5.94
C GLN A 94 -4.31 -7.13 -6.97
N ILE A 95 -5.22 -8.08 -7.15
CA ILE A 95 -6.34 -7.96 -8.08
C ILE A 95 -7.26 -6.80 -7.68
N PHE A 96 -7.57 -6.70 -6.38
CA PHE A 96 -8.44 -5.67 -5.83
C PHE A 96 -7.88 -4.26 -6.04
N VAL A 97 -6.59 -4.09 -5.82
CA VAL A 97 -5.87 -2.82 -6.00
C VAL A 97 -5.84 -2.39 -7.46
N ILE A 98 -5.58 -3.34 -8.36
CA ILE A 98 -5.65 -3.10 -9.81
C ILE A 98 -7.07 -2.68 -10.21
N LEU A 99 -8.08 -3.37 -9.69
CA LEU A 99 -9.48 -3.05 -9.94
C LEU A 99 -9.83 -1.62 -9.45
N LEU A 100 -9.37 -1.21 -8.26
CA LEU A 100 -9.53 0.15 -7.74
C LEU A 100 -8.88 1.24 -8.64
N LEU A 101 -7.80 0.91 -9.35
CA LEU A 101 -7.14 1.82 -10.28
C LEU A 101 -7.98 2.04 -11.56
N PHE A 102 -8.67 1.01 -12.05
CA PHE A 102 -9.48 1.10 -13.28
C PHE A 102 -10.90 1.58 -13.05
N LEU A 103 -11.46 1.34 -11.86
CA LEU A 103 -12.82 1.77 -11.54
C LEU A 103 -12.99 3.29 -11.69
N LYS A 104 -14.05 3.69 -12.39
CA LYS A 104 -14.51 5.07 -12.47
C LYS A 104 -15.51 5.33 -11.35
N LYS A 105 -15.56 6.58 -10.89
CA LYS A 105 -16.54 7.00 -9.89
C LYS A 105 -17.95 6.74 -10.43
N ARG A 106 -18.77 6.01 -9.67
CA ARG A 106 -20.17 5.76 -10.02
C ARG A 106 -20.90 7.11 -10.04
N LYS A 107 -21.46 7.49 -11.20
CA LYS A 107 -22.41 8.61 -11.27
C LYS A 107 -23.63 8.16 -10.47
N LYS A 108 -23.97 8.91 -9.41
CA LYS A 108 -25.30 8.82 -8.81
C LYS A 108 -26.28 9.48 -9.76
#